data_AF-A0A8T5THJ2-F1
#
_entry.id   AF-A0A8T5THJ2-F1
#
_cell.length_a   1.000
_cell.length_b   1.000
_cell.length_c   1.000
_cell.angle_alpha   90.00
_cell.angle_beta   90.00
_cell.angle_gamma   90.00
#
_symmetry.space_group_name_H-M   'P 1'
#
loop_
_entity.id
_entity.type
_entity.pdbx_description
1 polymer ?
#
loop_
_entity_poly.entity_id
_entity_poly.type
_entity_poly.pdbx_seq_one_letter_code
_entity_poly.pdbx_strand_id
1 'polypeptide(L)'
;MDKKSFFLVLDGIDGSGTTTHSKMLVSYLEMLGLKVHLTQEPSKNEIGVLLRQYLKNNEIPPSTDALLFAADRDLHYKKEIK
;
A
#
# COMPACT_ATOMS: atom_id res chain seq x y z
N MET A 1 -24.04 11.41 -14.27
CA MET A 1 -23.69 11.24 -12.84
C MET A 1 -22.21 10.94 -12.79
N ASP A 2 -21.42 11.80 -12.15
CA ASP A 2 -20.00 11.51 -11.93
C ASP A 2 -19.89 10.26 -11.05
N LYS A 3 -19.30 9.21 -11.61
CA LYS A 3 -19.16 7.93 -10.93
C LYS A 3 -18.10 8.11 -9.85
N LYS A 4 -18.51 8.22 -8.58
CA LYS A 4 -17.57 8.28 -7.44
C LYS A 4 -16.70 7.02 -7.41
N SER A 5 -15.39 7.22 -7.32
CA SER A 5 -14.43 6.17 -6.99
C SER A 5 -14.36 5.96 -5.48
N PHE A 6 -14.01 4.74 -5.06
CA PHE A 6 -13.77 4.39 -3.67
C PHE A 6 -12.28 4.12 -3.45
N PHE A 7 -11.76 4.57 -2.32
CA PHE A 7 -10.42 4.21 -1.85
C PHE A 7 -10.58 3.33 -0.61
N LEU A 8 -10.09 2.08 -0.71
CA LEU A 8 -10.24 1.04 0.30
C LEU A 8 -8.85 0.66 0.81
N VAL A 9 -8.69 0.58 2.14
CA VAL A 9 -7.45 0.16 2.80
C VAL A 9 -7.71 -1.11 3.59
N LEU A 10 -6.82 -2.08 3.47
CA LEU A 10 -6.80 -3.31 4.26
C LEU A 10 -5.55 -3.26 5.15
N ASP A 11 -5.75 -3.36 6.46
CA ASP A 11 -4.68 -3.29 7.46
C ASP A 11 -4.83 -4.44 8.47
N GLY A 12 -3.72 -4.81 9.09
CA GLY A 12 -3.67 -5.92 10.05
C GLY A 12 -2.22 -6.31 10.38
N ILE A 13 -2.07 -6.99 11.50
CA ILE A 13 -0.77 -7.51 11.95
C ILE A 13 -0.18 -8.53 10.96
N ASP A 14 1.12 -8.81 11.08
CA ASP A 14 1.78 -9.86 10.31
C ASP A 14 1.04 -11.19 10.43
N GLY A 15 0.76 -11.82 9.29
CA GLY A 15 0.01 -13.08 9.22
C GLY A 15 -1.52 -12.95 9.30
N SER A 16 -2.08 -11.74 9.41
CA SER A 16 -3.55 -11.51 9.39
C SER A 16 -4.23 -11.82 8.05
N GLY A 17 -3.44 -12.04 6.99
CA GLY A 17 -3.94 -12.44 5.68
C GLY A 17 -4.41 -11.29 4.79
N THR A 18 -4.04 -10.04 5.07
CA THR A 18 -4.37 -8.85 4.26
C THR A 18 -4.02 -9.03 2.78
N THR A 19 -2.84 -9.59 2.47
CA THR A 19 -2.40 -9.90 1.10
C THR A 19 -3.29 -10.91 0.38
N THR A 20 -3.81 -11.91 1.10
CA THR A 20 -4.69 -12.92 0.52
C THR A 20 -6.07 -12.33 0.27
N HIS A 21 -6.63 -11.65 1.29
CA HIS A 21 -7.96 -11.07 1.20
C HIS A 21 -8.04 -9.92 0.20
N SER A 22 -6.97 -9.13 0.03
CA SER A 22 -6.94 -8.06 -0.98
C SER A 22 -7.06 -8.61 -2.40
N LYS A 23 -6.35 -9.71 -2.71
CA LYS A 23 -6.46 -10.40 -4.01
C LYS A 23 -7.84 -10.99 -4.23
N MET A 24 -8.41 -11.64 -3.21
CA MET A 24 -9.77 -12.20 -3.28
C MET A 24 -10.82 -11.10 -3.52
N LEU A 25 -10.69 -9.97 -2.84
CA LEU A 25 -11.57 -8.82 -3.00
C LEU A 25 -11.48 -8.23 -4.41
N VAL A 26 -10.27 -8.10 -4.97
CA VAL A 26 -10.06 -7.63 -6.35
C VAL A 26 -10.76 -8.54 -7.33
N SER A 27 -10.52 -9.86 -7.25
CA SER A 27 -11.19 -10.83 -8.12
C SER A 27 -12.72 -10.77 -8.04
N TYR A 28 -13.27 -10.61 -6.83
CA TYR A 28 -14.71 -10.48 -6.62
C TYR A 28 -15.28 -9.20 -7.26
N LEU A 29 -14.63 -8.06 -7.06
CA LEU A 29 -15.09 -6.78 -7.61
C LEU A 29 -14.94 -6.73 -9.14
N GLU A 30 -13.86 -7.28 -9.69
CA GLU A 30 -13.67 -7.42 -11.13
C GLU A 30 -14.73 -8.31 -11.78
N MET A 31 -15.13 -9.40 -11.11
CA MET A 31 -16.24 -10.26 -11.54
C MET A 31 -17.59 -9.52 -11.60
N LEU A 32 -17.79 -8.50 -10.76
CA LEU A 32 -18.95 -7.61 -10.81
C LEU A 32 -18.85 -6.52 -11.89
N GLY A 33 -17.79 -6.54 -12.72
CA GLY A 33 -17.57 -5.57 -13.79
C GLY A 33 -17.02 -4.22 -13.31
N LEU A 34 -16.46 -4.16 -12.10
CA LEU A 34 -15.84 -2.95 -11.56
C LEU A 34 -14.36 -2.88 -11.95
N LYS A 35 -13.90 -1.69 -12.33
CA LYS A 35 -12.47 -1.42 -12.50
C LYS A 35 -11.82 -1.31 -11.12
N VAL A 36 -10.84 -2.15 -10.85
CA VAL A 36 -10.10 -2.16 -9.59
C VAL A 36 -8.63 -1.88 -9.86
N HIS A 37 -8.00 -1.14 -8.96
CA HIS A 37 -6.56 -0.93 -8.95
C HIS A 37 -6.04 -1.37 -7.58
N LEU A 38 -5.34 -2.51 -7.56
CA LEU A 38 -4.70 -3.02 -6.34
C LEU A 38 -3.27 -2.49 -6.25
N THR A 39 -2.95 -1.89 -5.11
CA THR A 39 -1.59 -1.48 -4.78
C THR A 39 -1.32 -1.70 -3.27
N GLN A 40 -0.11 -1.44 -2.80
CA GLN A 40 0.31 -1.72 -1.43
C GLN A 40 1.43 -0.79 -0.94
N GLU A 41 1.52 -0.63 0.39
CA GLU A 41 2.62 0.04 1.08
C GLU A 41 3.42 -0.98 1.93
N PRO A 42 4.76 -0.88 2.05
CA PRO A 42 5.64 0.03 1.31
C PRO A 42 5.54 -0.15 -0.20
N SER A 43 5.49 0.94 -0.96
CA SER A 43 5.25 0.93 -2.41
C SER A 43 6.47 0.42 -3.19
N LYS A 44 6.38 0.23 -4.50
CA LYS A 44 7.53 -0.17 -5.35
C LYS A 44 8.37 1.01 -5.85
N ASN A 45 8.07 2.23 -5.43
CA ASN A 45 8.84 3.43 -5.81
C ASN A 45 10.22 3.48 -5.12
N GLU A 46 11.01 4.49 -5.48
CA GLU A 46 12.36 4.70 -4.96
C GLU A 46 12.43 4.78 -3.42
N ILE A 47 11.44 5.42 -2.78
CA ILE A 47 11.38 5.56 -1.32
C ILE A 47 10.94 4.25 -0.67
N GLY A 48 9.92 3.56 -1.22
CA GLY A 48 9.47 2.28 -0.71
C GLY A 48 10.52 1.17 -0.83
N VAL A 49 11.35 1.20 -1.87
CA VAL A 49 12.53 0.31 -2.00
C VAL A 49 13.56 0.63 -0.92
N LEU A 50 13.88 1.92 -0.70
CA LEU A 50 14.81 2.36 0.33
C LEU A 50 14.33 1.96 1.73
N LEU A 51 13.06 2.20 2.05
CA LEU A 51 12.43 1.80 3.31
C LEU A 51 12.59 0.29 3.56
N ARG A 52 12.31 -0.56 2.56
CA ARG A 52 12.49 -2.02 2.68
C ARG A 52 13.93 -2.45 2.95
N GLN A 53 14.93 -1.68 2.52
CA GLN A 53 16.33 -1.97 2.83
C GLN A 53 16.65 -1.69 4.30
N TYR A 54 16.10 -0.62 4.86
CA TYR A 54 16.35 -0.20 6.24
C TYR A 54 15.51 -0.93 7.28
N LEU A 55 14.30 -1.39 6.94
CA LEU A 55 13.42 -2.13 7.88
C LEU A 55 14.06 -3.37 8.52
N LYS A 56 15.12 -3.92 7.92
CA LYS A 56 15.85 -5.08 8.46
C LYS A 56 17.04 -4.70 9.33
N ASN A 57 17.32 -3.41 9.48
CA ASN A 57 18.49 -2.91 10.20
C ASN A 57 18.07 -2.33 11.57
N ASN A 58 18.38 -3.07 12.63
CA ASN A 58 18.07 -2.69 14.02
C ASN A 58 18.87 -1.48 14.53
N GLU A 59 19.87 -0.99 13.78
CA GLU A 59 20.61 0.22 14.12
C GLU A 59 19.85 1.50 13.73
N ILE A 60 18.79 1.38 12.91
CA ILE A 60 17.99 2.51 12.47
C ILE A 60 16.99 2.89 13.58
N PRO A 61 16.96 4.17 14.02
CA PRO A 61 15.97 4.62 14.99
C PRO A 61 14.54 4.42 14.46
N PRO A 62 13.57 3.96 15.27
CA PRO A 62 12.18 3.78 14.83
C PRO A 62 11.53 5.05 14.25
N SER A 63 11.98 6.23 14.69
CA SER A 63 11.55 7.52 14.13
C SER A 63 11.92 7.69 12.66
N THR A 64 13.08 7.16 12.25
CA THR A 64 13.54 7.20 10.86
C THR A 64 12.66 6.34 9.97
N ASP A 65 12.30 5.13 10.42
CA ASP A 65 11.37 4.26 9.70
C ASP A 65 10.00 4.92 9.54
N ALA A 66 9.48 5.54 10.62
CA ALA A 66 8.21 6.25 10.57
C ALA A 66 8.20 7.39 9.53
N LEU A 67 9.29 8.16 9.46
CA LEU A 67 9.46 9.22 8.46
C LEU A 67 9.55 8.67 7.03
N LEU A 68 10.27 7.56 6.84
CA LEU A 68 10.37 6.90 5.54
C LEU A 68 9.03 6.33 5.07
N PHE A 69 8.24 5.73 5.97
CA PHE A 69 6.87 5.30 5.67
C PHE A 69 5.99 6.48 5.24
N ALA A 70 6.06 7.61 5.96
CA ALA A 70 5.29 8.80 5.62
C ALA A 70 5.69 9.36 4.24
N ALA A 71 6.99 9.37 3.93
CA ALA A 71 7.50 9.82 2.64
C ALA A 71 7.11 8.89 1.49
N ASP A 72 7.19 7.56 1.69
CA ASP A 72 6.76 6.57 0.70
C ASP A 72 5.26 6.72 0.37
N ARG A 73 4.43 6.90 1.40
CA ARG A 73 2.99 7.11 1.27
C ARG A 73 2.63 8.37 0.47
N ASP A 74 3.26 9.52 0.75
CA ASP A 74 3.01 10.76 -0.01
C ASP A 74 3.37 10.58 -1.49
N LEU A 75 4.53 9.97 -1.76
CA LEU A 75 5.00 9.73 -3.12
C LEU A 75 4.12 8.74 -3.87
N HIS A 76 3.74 7.64 -3.22
CA HIS A 76 2.84 6.63 -3.76
C HIS A 76 1.48 7.23 -4.11
N TYR A 77 0.88 8.02 -3.21
CA TYR A 77 -0.38 8.71 -3.47
C TYR A 77 -0.27 9.66 -4.68
N LYS A 78 0.79 10.47 -4.77
CA LYS A 78 0.95 11.44 -5.85
C LYS A 78 1.31 10.84 -7.21
N LYS A 79 1.95 9.66 -7.26
CA LYS A 79 2.41 9.03 -8.51
C LYS A 79 1.47 7.95 -9.05
N GLU A 80 0.74 7.26 -8.19
CA GLU A 80 -0.03 6.06 -8.57
C GLU A 80 -1.54 6.20 -8.32
N ILE A 81 -1.95 6.94 -7.28
CA ILE A 81 -3.35 7.00 -6.84
C ILE A 81 -4.08 8.24 -7.37
N LYS A 82 -3.46 9.43 -7.29
CA LYS A 82 -4.05 10.72 -7.67
C LYS A 82 -3.90 11.00 -9.16
#